data_AF-A0A968WHT0-F1
#
_entry.id   AF-A0A968WHT0-F1
#
_cell.length_a   1.000
_cell.length_b   1.000
_cell.length_c   1.000
_cell.angle_alpha   90.00
_cell.angle_beta   90.00
_cell.angle_gamma   90.00
#
_symmetry.space_group_name_H-M   'P 1'
#
loop_
_entity.id
_entity.type
_entity.pdbx_description
1 polymer ?
#
loop_
_entity_poly.entity_id
_entity_poly.type
_entity_poly.pdbx_seq_one_letter_code
_entity_poly.pdbx_strand_id
1 'polypeptide(L)'
;MSNNPSTVNSQDLYLAVLPFQEISGGDLYSAGLVMDIITDLSRFRSFQIISYDSIKDVPAGQWTGDLVQSLNVDYLVKGLLRYHEHMLIINVELVNARHQRVVWAEKFTGRLDDLFQIEGDIVERIVGSLQHFVEHDVLSQVRRKPITSLNAYECWVRGTQELLKGTLAADEAARSYFLKAMELDPHYARAYTGMSLTHFNEWSCQIWDRWEVSQRGAFEWAQRALELDATDHVSSAILGKLHLYSGDYDKAEVLMRRAIALCPHDAGNLLQAASALVFLGFAAEALELYNKAKRLNPAGDDSMYTWGTMINFENGHMEAAIKEAQQVRGKGWVDFPAYVAAAHFYTGDYEKMRSRWTEFLEQFSLKINDGKPADNHAALQWMMNVNPFKGPTRLVQFWNRIGEGTAALQAAEKPSAGPLYPNSFLSDGKLWSLAYQGRQVQMADRKGLHDIAALLARPDQPIHCTELANTRVLDEGIELIDVKAKRSYQRRILELREQLQEAAVYQHGQETAALQEEYENLIDHLSKATGIGGRTRVAAAGIEKVRTAVTWRIRDAIKKISELHPPLGRHLEASVKTGIVCRYSPEVPAEWIL
;
A
#
# COMPACT_ATOMS: atom_id res chain seq x y z
N MET A 1 -15.10 46.19 -26.89
CA MET A 1 -15.91 45.12 -26.28
C MET A 1 -15.27 43.79 -26.63
N SER A 2 -14.49 43.23 -25.71
CA SER A 2 -14.06 41.83 -25.72
C SER A 2 -13.88 41.43 -24.26
N ASN A 3 -14.90 40.81 -23.68
CA ASN A 3 -14.84 40.22 -22.35
C ASN A 3 -14.07 38.90 -22.46
N ASN A 4 -12.90 38.87 -21.84
CA ASN A 4 -12.19 37.64 -21.53
C ASN A 4 -12.96 36.93 -20.40
N PRO A 5 -13.27 35.63 -20.49
CA PRO A 5 -13.81 34.88 -19.36
C PRO A 5 -12.71 34.74 -18.31
N SER A 6 -12.84 35.52 -17.24
CA SER A 6 -12.00 35.44 -16.05
C SER A 6 -12.01 34.01 -15.52
N THR A 7 -10.83 33.42 -15.42
CA THR A 7 -10.53 32.25 -14.60
C THR A 7 -11.10 32.46 -13.19
N VAL A 8 -12.14 31.69 -12.82
CA VAL A 8 -12.62 31.63 -11.44
C VAL A 8 -11.52 30.93 -10.65
N ASN A 9 -10.76 31.72 -9.89
CA ASN A 9 -9.84 31.22 -8.87
C ASN A 9 -10.71 30.55 -7.80
N SER A 10 -10.83 29.22 -7.78
CA SER A 10 -11.45 28.51 -6.66
C SER A 10 -10.52 28.68 -5.45
N GLN A 11 -10.84 29.61 -4.55
CA GLN A 11 -10.14 29.67 -3.26
C GLN A 11 -10.40 28.36 -2.51
N ASP A 12 -9.34 27.59 -2.24
CA ASP A 12 -9.38 26.46 -1.33
C ASP A 12 -9.92 26.92 0.03
N LEU A 13 -11.04 26.36 0.49
CA LEU A 13 -11.65 26.70 1.77
C LEU A 13 -11.21 25.70 2.84
N TYR A 14 -10.55 26.17 3.89
CA TYR A 14 -10.10 25.35 5.00
C TYR A 14 -11.20 25.21 6.06
N LEU A 15 -11.53 23.98 6.42
CA LEU A 15 -12.61 23.65 7.35
C LEU A 15 -12.13 22.68 8.42
N ALA A 16 -12.38 22.98 9.70
CA ALA A 16 -12.19 22.04 10.80
C ALA A 16 -13.51 21.61 11.41
N VAL A 17 -13.64 20.34 11.78
CA VAL A 17 -14.78 19.79 12.53
C VAL A 17 -14.28 19.45 13.92
N LEU A 18 -14.69 20.22 14.93
CA LEU A 18 -14.26 20.03 16.31
C LEU A 18 -14.95 18.84 16.98
N PRO A 19 -14.36 18.26 18.05
CA PRO A 19 -15.02 17.23 18.84
C PRO A 19 -16.37 17.73 19.36
N PHE A 20 -17.43 16.94 19.12
CA PHE A 20 -18.77 17.29 19.60
C PHE A 20 -18.85 17.04 21.11
N GLN A 21 -19.47 17.96 21.83
CA GLN A 21 -19.67 17.82 23.27
C GLN A 21 -20.77 16.80 23.55
N GLU A 22 -20.44 15.67 24.16
CA GLU A 22 -21.41 14.65 24.58
C GLU A 22 -21.82 14.86 26.04
N ILE A 23 -23.11 15.11 26.30
CA ILE A 23 -23.60 15.37 27.67
C ILE A 23 -23.86 14.07 28.44
N SER A 24 -24.03 12.94 27.75
CA SER A 24 -24.56 11.69 28.30
C SER A 24 -23.54 10.78 29.03
N GLY A 25 -22.26 11.16 29.12
CA GLY A 25 -21.29 10.50 30.00
C GLY A 25 -20.26 9.58 29.34
N GLY A 26 -19.97 9.74 28.05
CA GLY A 26 -18.82 9.16 27.34
C GLY A 26 -18.48 9.95 26.07
N ASP A 27 -17.32 9.74 25.45
CA ASP A 27 -16.91 10.40 24.19
C ASP A 27 -16.92 9.45 22.98
N LEU A 28 -17.46 8.24 23.13
CA LEU A 28 -17.32 7.18 22.14
C LEU A 28 -18.07 7.50 20.84
N TYR A 29 -19.30 8.01 20.92
CA TYR A 29 -20.13 8.29 19.75
C TYR A 29 -19.74 9.62 19.08
N SER A 30 -19.36 10.62 19.89
CA SER A 30 -18.93 11.93 19.38
C SER A 30 -17.66 11.84 18.54
N ALA A 31 -16.66 11.06 18.97
CA ALA A 31 -15.42 10.86 18.22
C ALA A 31 -15.68 10.21 16.86
N GLY A 32 -16.48 9.14 16.85
CA GLY A 32 -16.88 8.43 15.64
C GLY A 32 -17.59 9.32 14.62
N LEU A 33 -18.64 10.01 15.07
CA LEU A 33 -19.43 10.92 14.23
C LEU A 33 -18.56 12.02 13.59
N VAL A 34 -17.64 12.63 14.36
CA VAL A 34 -16.75 13.68 13.83
C VAL A 34 -15.80 13.11 12.78
N MET A 35 -15.23 11.92 13.00
CA MET A 35 -14.37 11.26 12.01
C MET A 35 -15.11 10.95 10.71
N ASP A 36 -16.36 10.51 10.79
CA ASP A 36 -17.15 10.21 9.60
C ASP A 36 -17.58 11.48 8.85
N ILE A 37 -17.98 12.56 9.55
CA ILE A 37 -18.23 13.88 8.93
C ILE A 37 -16.96 14.40 8.23
N ILE A 38 -15.79 14.31 8.88
CA ILE A 38 -14.51 14.70 8.27
C ILE A 38 -14.24 13.88 7.01
N THR A 39 -14.45 12.56 7.07
CA THR A 39 -14.25 11.65 5.94
C THR A 39 -15.15 12.02 4.76
N ASP A 40 -16.43 12.27 5.01
CA ASP A 40 -17.40 12.60 3.97
C ASP A 40 -17.14 13.98 3.36
N LEU A 41 -16.80 14.97 4.18
CA LEU A 41 -16.40 16.30 3.70
C LEU A 41 -15.08 16.27 2.91
N SER A 42 -14.19 15.33 3.20
CA SER A 42 -12.88 15.19 2.50
C SER A 42 -13.01 14.69 1.06
N ARG A 43 -14.19 14.21 0.65
CA ARG A 43 -14.52 13.85 -0.74
C ARG A 43 -14.68 15.08 -1.64
N PHE A 44 -14.98 16.24 -1.06
CA PHE A 44 -15.24 17.46 -1.81
C PHE A 44 -13.93 18.17 -2.15
N ARG A 45 -13.73 18.47 -3.44
CA ARG A 45 -12.47 19.09 -3.91
C ARG A 45 -12.29 20.54 -3.46
N SER A 46 -13.40 21.24 -3.22
CA SER A 46 -13.39 22.65 -2.85
C SER A 46 -13.10 22.90 -1.37
N PHE A 47 -13.05 21.85 -0.54
CA PHE A 47 -12.81 21.94 0.89
C PHE A 47 -11.51 21.23 1.28
N GLN A 48 -10.66 21.94 2.00
CA GLN A 48 -9.47 21.40 2.67
C GLN A 48 -9.85 21.10 4.12
N ILE A 49 -10.08 19.83 4.45
CA ILE A 49 -10.57 19.43 5.78
C ILE A 49 -9.40 19.15 6.73
N ILE A 50 -9.41 19.77 7.91
CA ILE A 50 -8.43 19.48 8.96
C ILE A 50 -8.72 18.09 9.56
N SER A 51 -7.68 17.26 9.65
CA SER A 51 -7.75 15.90 10.19
C SER A 51 -8.23 15.88 11.64
N TYR A 52 -8.96 14.83 12.01
CA TYR A 52 -9.38 14.56 13.39
C TYR A 52 -8.19 14.55 14.36
N ASP A 53 -7.04 14.02 13.96
CA ASP A 53 -5.86 13.94 14.83
C ASP A 53 -5.31 15.30 15.26
N SER A 54 -5.53 16.34 14.44
CA SER A 54 -5.13 17.72 14.80
C SER A 54 -6.07 18.38 15.80
N ILE A 55 -7.28 17.83 15.98
CA ILE A 55 -8.32 18.44 16.81
C ILE A 55 -8.83 17.54 17.93
N LYS A 56 -8.39 16.27 18.02
CA LYS A 56 -8.85 15.31 19.03
C LYS A 56 -8.57 15.71 20.48
N ASP A 57 -7.49 16.46 20.70
CA ASP A 57 -7.09 16.94 22.03
C ASP A 57 -7.75 18.29 22.39
N VAL A 58 -8.54 18.86 21.48
CA VAL A 58 -9.33 20.07 21.77
C VAL A 58 -10.47 19.69 22.69
N PRO A 59 -10.59 20.28 23.90
CA PRO A 59 -11.69 19.96 24.80
C PRO A 59 -13.05 20.24 24.15
N ALA A 60 -13.94 19.25 24.18
CA ALA A 60 -15.24 19.36 23.54
C ALA A 60 -16.04 20.56 24.09
N GLY A 61 -16.61 21.36 23.17
CA GLY A 61 -17.33 22.58 23.53
C GLY A 61 -16.44 23.80 23.87
N GLN A 62 -15.12 23.66 23.86
CA GLN A 62 -14.19 24.79 23.99
C GLN A 62 -13.56 25.13 22.64
N TRP A 63 -13.70 26.39 22.25
CA TRP A 63 -12.95 26.99 21.14
C TRP A 63 -12.53 28.40 21.56
N THR A 64 -11.23 28.68 21.51
CA THR A 64 -10.65 29.99 21.77
C THR A 64 -10.16 30.64 20.48
N GLY A 65 -10.04 31.97 20.47
CA GLY A 65 -9.46 32.70 19.33
C GLY A 65 -8.08 32.17 18.93
N ASP A 66 -7.26 31.79 19.91
CA ASP A 66 -5.91 31.25 19.71
C ASP A 66 -5.92 29.90 18.96
N LEU A 67 -6.88 29.02 19.26
CA LEU A 67 -7.05 27.74 18.57
C LEU A 67 -7.43 27.94 17.09
N VAL A 68 -8.29 28.91 16.79
CA VAL A 68 -8.64 29.20 15.39
C VAL A 68 -7.46 29.81 14.62
N GLN A 69 -6.66 30.66 15.27
CA GLN A 69 -5.44 31.17 14.66
C GLN A 69 -4.41 30.08 14.41
N SER A 70 -4.26 29.11 15.32
CA SER A 70 -3.28 28.02 15.15
C SER A 70 -3.69 27.03 14.06
N LEU A 71 -4.99 26.73 13.92
CA LEU A 71 -5.51 25.84 12.87
C LEU A 71 -5.54 26.50 11.49
N ASN A 72 -5.56 27.83 11.42
CA ASN A 72 -5.58 28.62 10.18
C ASN A 72 -6.69 28.16 9.21
N VAL A 73 -7.92 28.08 9.71
CA VAL A 73 -9.11 27.66 8.95
C VAL A 73 -10.04 28.83 8.62
N ASP A 74 -10.78 28.71 7.51
CA ASP A 74 -11.81 29.68 7.12
C ASP A 74 -13.13 29.45 7.86
N TYR A 75 -13.45 28.18 8.11
CA TYR A 75 -14.68 27.74 8.74
C TYR A 75 -14.43 26.68 9.81
N LEU A 76 -15.36 26.61 10.77
CA LEU A 76 -15.35 25.68 11.89
C LEU A 76 -16.74 25.05 12.03
N VAL A 77 -16.81 23.73 12.14
CA VAL A 77 -18.01 23.01 12.56
C VAL A 77 -17.82 22.61 14.01
N LYS A 78 -18.79 22.94 14.85
CA LYS A 78 -18.85 22.50 16.24
C LYS A 78 -20.24 21.99 16.54
N GLY A 79 -20.37 21.12 17.52
CA GLY A 79 -21.66 20.55 17.84
C GLY A 79 -21.77 20.02 19.25
N LEU A 80 -23.01 19.74 19.61
CA LEU A 80 -23.38 19.19 20.90
C LEU A 80 -24.28 17.99 20.68
N LEU A 81 -23.88 16.85 21.22
CA LEU A 81 -24.57 15.58 21.12
C LEU A 81 -25.21 15.24 22.47
N ARG A 82 -26.49 14.91 22.45
CA ARG A 82 -27.23 14.38 23.61
C ARG A 82 -27.90 13.09 23.21
N TYR A 83 -27.72 12.08 24.03
CA TYR A 83 -28.44 10.83 23.91
C TYR A 83 -29.21 10.53 25.20
N HIS A 84 -30.53 10.43 25.10
CA HIS A 84 -31.41 10.13 26.25
C HIS A 84 -32.61 9.31 25.77
N GLU A 85 -32.97 8.24 26.50
CA GLU A 85 -34.17 7.42 26.22
C GLU A 85 -34.35 7.05 24.73
N HIS A 86 -33.28 6.58 24.09
CA HIS A 86 -33.25 6.21 22.65
C HIS A 86 -33.44 7.36 21.66
N MET A 87 -33.46 8.61 22.12
CA MET A 87 -33.48 9.81 21.29
C MET A 87 -32.09 10.45 21.25
N LEU A 88 -31.60 10.63 20.03
CA LEU A 88 -30.39 11.36 19.71
C LEU A 88 -30.77 12.79 19.30
N ILE A 89 -30.09 13.77 19.91
CA ILE A 89 -30.23 15.18 19.59
C ILE A 89 -28.85 15.74 19.31
N ILE A 90 -28.62 16.22 18.10
CA ILE A 90 -27.36 16.80 17.66
C ILE A 90 -27.61 18.25 17.25
N ASN A 91 -26.98 19.19 17.94
CA ASN A 91 -26.94 20.58 17.50
C ASN A 91 -25.62 20.79 16.77
N VAL A 92 -25.67 21.32 15.55
CA VAL A 92 -24.48 21.58 14.75
C VAL A 92 -24.46 23.05 14.38
N GLU A 93 -23.30 23.68 14.51
CA GLU A 93 -23.05 25.07 14.12
C GLU A 93 -21.87 25.11 13.15
N LEU A 94 -22.07 25.70 11.98
CA LEU A 94 -21.02 26.13 11.06
C LEU A 94 -20.71 27.60 11.33
N VAL A 95 -19.46 27.89 11.67
CA VAL A 95 -18.98 29.20 12.08
C VAL A 95 -17.92 29.68 11.09
N ASN A 96 -17.99 30.94 10.66
CA ASN A 96 -16.89 31.59 9.96
C ASN A 96 -15.82 31.96 10.98
N ALA A 97 -14.63 31.38 10.85
CA ALA A 97 -13.57 31.49 11.84
C ALA A 97 -13.01 32.93 11.96
N ARG A 98 -12.92 33.64 10.83
CA ARG A 98 -12.41 35.02 10.77
C ARG A 98 -13.30 36.02 11.50
N HIS A 99 -14.61 35.92 11.31
CA HIS A 99 -15.60 36.86 11.85
C HIS A 99 -16.30 36.34 13.10
N GLN A 100 -15.99 35.11 13.52
CA GLN A 100 -16.63 34.40 14.64
C GLN A 100 -18.16 34.40 14.57
N ARG A 101 -18.70 34.36 13.34
CA ARG A 101 -20.13 34.43 13.09
C ARG A 101 -20.66 33.06 12.72
N VAL A 102 -21.71 32.61 13.40
CA VAL A 102 -22.49 31.43 12.98
C VAL A 102 -23.09 31.72 11.61
N VAL A 103 -22.70 30.91 10.62
CA VAL A 103 -23.19 30.96 9.24
C VAL A 103 -24.44 30.12 9.09
N TRP A 104 -24.45 28.96 9.75
CA TRP A 104 -25.57 28.04 9.79
C TRP A 104 -25.58 27.32 11.14
N ALA A 105 -26.76 27.07 11.67
CA ALA A 105 -26.96 26.22 12.83
C ALA A 105 -28.25 25.45 12.67
N GLU A 106 -28.23 24.16 12.99
CA GLU A 106 -29.40 23.30 12.87
C GLU A 106 -29.39 22.24 13.96
N LYS A 107 -30.60 21.82 14.33
CA LYS A 107 -30.85 20.77 15.30
C LYS A 107 -31.37 19.55 14.57
N PHE A 108 -30.60 18.47 14.64
CA PHE A 108 -30.99 17.17 14.15
C PHE A 108 -31.51 16.32 15.30
N THR A 109 -32.62 15.64 15.07
CA THR A 109 -33.24 14.75 16.06
C THR A 109 -33.64 13.45 15.40
N GLY A 110 -33.33 12.34 16.04
CA GLY A 110 -33.76 11.02 15.60
C GLY A 110 -33.50 9.98 16.67
N ARG A 111 -33.64 8.71 16.31
CA ARG A 111 -33.21 7.59 17.14
C ARG A 111 -31.71 7.38 16.95
N LEU A 112 -31.10 6.60 17.84
CA LEU A 112 -29.68 6.26 17.69
C LEU A 112 -29.40 5.47 16.39
N ASP A 113 -30.37 4.68 15.93
CA ASP A 113 -30.31 3.95 14.65
C ASP A 113 -30.30 4.89 13.43
N ASP A 114 -30.77 6.13 13.59
CA ASP A 114 -30.81 7.14 12.54
C ASP A 114 -29.48 7.91 12.43
N LEU A 115 -28.44 7.56 13.22
CA LEU A 115 -27.18 8.30 13.30
C LEU A 115 -26.52 8.52 11.93
N PHE A 116 -26.47 7.49 11.08
CA PHE A 116 -25.87 7.59 9.74
C PHE A 116 -26.66 8.48 8.79
N GLN A 117 -27.99 8.46 8.91
CA GLN A 117 -28.83 9.37 8.13
C GLN A 117 -28.61 10.81 8.59
N ILE A 118 -28.57 11.03 9.90
CA ILE A 118 -28.30 12.34 10.49
C ILE A 118 -26.89 12.84 10.11
N GLU A 119 -25.88 11.98 10.12
CA GLU A 119 -24.53 12.30 9.64
C GLU A 119 -24.56 12.79 8.18
N GLY A 120 -25.22 12.04 7.29
CA GLY A 120 -25.38 12.41 5.88
C GLY A 120 -26.12 13.74 5.71
N ASP A 121 -27.19 13.96 6.48
CA ASP A 121 -27.95 15.21 6.47
C ASP A 121 -27.10 16.40 6.97
N ILE A 122 -26.27 16.19 8.00
CA ILE A 122 -25.32 17.21 8.50
C ILE A 122 -24.32 17.58 7.41
N VAL A 123 -23.72 16.60 6.73
CA VAL A 123 -22.78 16.83 5.62
C VAL A 123 -23.47 17.57 4.48
N GLU A 124 -24.66 17.12 4.05
CA GLU A 124 -25.46 17.77 3.00
C GLU A 124 -25.75 19.24 3.37
N ARG A 125 -26.04 19.51 4.64
CA ARG A 125 -26.36 20.86 5.12
C ARG A 125 -25.14 21.76 5.27
N ILE A 126 -24.00 21.22 5.71
CA ILE A 126 -22.71 21.94 5.74
C ILE A 126 -22.32 22.32 4.31
N VAL A 127 -22.33 21.36 3.39
CA VAL A 127 -22.00 21.57 1.97
C VAL A 127 -22.97 22.59 1.38
N GLY A 128 -24.28 22.42 1.57
CA GLY A 128 -25.31 23.34 1.09
C GLY A 128 -25.19 24.76 1.65
N SER A 129 -24.70 24.91 2.89
CA SER A 129 -24.45 26.22 3.50
C SER A 129 -23.18 26.89 2.94
N LEU A 130 -22.21 26.08 2.53
CA LEU A 130 -20.97 26.54 1.89
C LEU A 130 -21.11 26.72 0.36
N GLN A 131 -22.19 26.22 -0.24
CA GLN A 131 -22.47 26.23 -1.69
C GLN A 131 -22.64 27.61 -2.33
N HIS A 132 -22.58 28.72 -1.58
CA HIS A 132 -22.36 30.03 -2.20
C HIS A 132 -20.97 30.16 -2.86
N PHE A 133 -20.07 29.19 -2.62
CA PHE A 133 -18.70 29.14 -3.16
C PHE A 133 -18.35 27.86 -3.94
N VAL A 134 -19.29 26.93 -4.16
CA VAL A 134 -18.98 25.59 -4.72
C VAL A 134 -19.91 25.24 -5.88
N GLU A 135 -19.32 24.98 -7.06
CA GLU A 135 -19.98 24.44 -8.25
C GLU A 135 -20.51 23.01 -8.03
N HIS A 136 -21.63 22.70 -8.69
CA HIS A 136 -22.42 21.48 -8.55
C HIS A 136 -21.74 20.25 -9.16
N ASP A 137 -21.59 19.14 -8.40
CA ASP A 137 -21.81 17.75 -8.90
C ASP A 137 -21.71 16.56 -7.90
N VAL A 138 -21.75 16.75 -6.56
CA VAL A 138 -21.43 15.63 -5.63
C VAL A 138 -22.56 15.22 -4.64
N LEU A 139 -23.67 15.97 -4.57
CA LEU A 139 -24.78 15.63 -3.65
C LEU A 139 -25.45 14.27 -3.94
N SER A 140 -25.31 13.74 -5.17
CA SER A 140 -25.85 12.42 -5.54
C SER A 140 -25.03 11.24 -5.00
N GLN A 141 -23.76 11.45 -4.61
CA GLN A 141 -22.88 10.38 -4.11
C GLN A 141 -22.95 10.21 -2.59
N VAL A 142 -23.27 11.26 -1.83
CA VAL A 142 -23.46 11.19 -0.36
C VAL A 142 -24.70 10.36 0.01
N ARG A 143 -25.73 10.37 -0.85
CA ARG A 143 -27.03 9.70 -0.61
C ARG A 143 -27.05 8.18 -0.87
N ARG A 144 -25.90 7.49 -0.91
CA ARG A 144 -25.83 6.04 -1.15
C ARG A 144 -24.98 5.28 -0.13
N LYS A 145 -24.96 5.70 1.13
CA LYS A 145 -24.44 4.83 2.21
C LYS A 145 -25.50 3.76 2.55
N PRO A 146 -25.15 2.45 2.55
CA PRO A 146 -25.99 1.42 3.14
C PRO A 146 -26.25 1.74 4.61
N ILE A 147 -27.49 1.57 5.06
CA ILE A 147 -27.86 1.75 6.47
C ILE A 147 -27.07 0.71 7.28
N THR A 148 -26.06 1.17 8.02
CA THR A 148 -25.24 0.30 8.87
C THR A 148 -25.89 0.18 10.24
N SER A 149 -25.90 -1.02 10.82
CA SER A 149 -26.33 -1.17 12.22
C SER A 149 -25.36 -0.43 13.15
N LEU A 150 -25.85 0.46 14.00
CA LEU A 150 -25.01 1.18 14.97
C LEU A 150 -24.20 0.23 15.87
N ASN A 151 -24.77 -0.92 16.24
CA ASN A 151 -24.04 -1.92 17.03
C ASN A 151 -22.84 -2.48 16.25
N ALA A 152 -22.95 -2.62 14.93
CA ALA A 152 -21.85 -3.03 14.06
C ALA A 152 -20.77 -1.94 13.99
N TYR A 153 -21.19 -0.68 13.95
CA TYR A 153 -20.30 0.48 13.97
C TYR A 153 -19.52 0.61 15.28
N GLU A 154 -20.18 0.50 16.43
CA GLU A 154 -19.52 0.51 17.74
C GLU A 154 -18.45 -0.60 17.82
N CYS A 155 -18.78 -1.79 17.31
CA CYS A 155 -17.82 -2.89 17.22
C CYS A 155 -16.63 -2.52 16.34
N TRP A 156 -16.85 -1.91 15.18
CA TRP A 156 -15.74 -1.49 14.31
C TRP A 156 -14.85 -0.41 14.92
N VAL A 157 -15.41 0.59 15.59
CA VAL A 157 -14.63 1.62 16.30
C VAL A 157 -13.74 0.96 17.34
N ARG A 158 -14.29 0.05 18.16
CA ARG A 158 -13.52 -0.71 19.16
C ARG A 158 -12.43 -1.58 18.53
N GLY A 159 -12.74 -2.30 17.45
CA GLY A 159 -11.75 -3.09 16.72
C GLY A 159 -10.61 -2.24 16.16
N THR A 160 -10.92 -1.05 15.66
CA THR A 160 -9.92 -0.10 15.14
C THR A 160 -9.04 0.44 16.27
N GLN A 161 -9.59 0.72 17.45
CA GLN A 161 -8.80 1.10 18.63
C GLN A 161 -7.84 -0.01 19.08
N GLU A 162 -8.23 -1.27 18.96
CA GLU A 162 -7.33 -2.40 19.22
C GLU A 162 -6.18 -2.46 18.20
N LEU A 163 -6.47 -2.29 16.89
CA LEU A 163 -5.44 -2.27 15.85
C LEU A 163 -4.33 -1.24 16.11
N LEU A 164 -4.67 -0.08 16.68
CA LEU A 164 -3.70 0.97 17.00
C LEU A 164 -2.65 0.54 18.04
N LYS A 165 -2.91 -0.52 18.81
CA LYS A 165 -1.94 -1.04 19.79
C LYS A 165 -0.80 -1.82 19.14
N GLY A 166 -0.97 -2.31 17.91
CA GLY A 166 0.09 -2.91 17.10
C GLY A 166 0.73 -4.17 17.69
N THR A 167 -0.07 -5.04 18.32
CA THR A 167 0.40 -6.33 18.87
C THR A 167 -0.47 -7.48 18.38
N LEU A 168 0.08 -8.70 18.36
CA LEU A 168 -0.63 -9.93 18.01
C LEU A 168 -1.94 -10.12 18.81
N ALA A 169 -1.85 -9.94 20.13
CA ALA A 169 -3.01 -10.06 21.00
C ALA A 169 -4.08 -8.98 20.70
N ALA A 170 -3.66 -7.78 20.31
CA ALA A 170 -4.57 -6.73 19.90
C ALA A 170 -5.18 -7.00 18.53
N ASP A 171 -4.45 -7.58 17.58
CA ASP A 171 -4.98 -8.01 16.28
C ASP A 171 -6.03 -9.14 16.46
N GLU A 172 -5.83 -10.06 17.41
CA GLU A 172 -6.84 -11.06 17.81
C GLU A 172 -8.09 -10.43 18.45
N ALA A 173 -7.90 -9.47 19.36
CA ALA A 173 -9.00 -8.73 19.96
C ALA A 173 -9.79 -7.92 18.90
N ALA A 174 -9.09 -7.27 17.98
CA ALA A 174 -9.67 -6.52 16.88
C ALA A 174 -10.54 -7.42 15.98
N ARG A 175 -10.04 -8.60 15.59
CA ARG A 175 -10.84 -9.59 14.83
C ARG A 175 -12.13 -9.98 15.54
N SER A 176 -12.08 -10.16 16.86
CA SER A 176 -13.28 -10.50 17.63
C SER A 176 -14.36 -9.40 17.56
N TYR A 177 -13.95 -8.13 17.50
CA TYR A 177 -14.87 -7.02 17.28
C TYR A 177 -15.36 -6.93 15.83
N PHE A 178 -14.49 -7.10 14.84
CA PHE A 178 -14.90 -7.07 13.43
C PHE A 178 -15.83 -8.22 13.06
N LEU A 179 -15.61 -9.41 13.61
CA LEU A 179 -16.53 -10.55 13.45
C LEU A 179 -17.93 -10.21 14.01
N LYS A 180 -18.01 -9.64 15.21
CA LYS A 180 -19.29 -9.18 15.77
C LYS A 180 -19.94 -8.10 14.89
N ALA A 181 -19.15 -7.18 14.35
CA ALA A 181 -19.66 -6.17 13.42
C ALA A 181 -20.27 -6.82 12.17
N MET A 182 -19.64 -7.87 11.62
CA MET A 182 -20.15 -8.61 10.47
C MET A 182 -21.36 -9.49 10.79
N GLU A 183 -21.46 -10.04 12.00
CA GLU A 183 -22.65 -10.76 12.47
C GLU A 183 -23.86 -9.82 12.58
N LEU A 184 -23.62 -8.59 13.04
CA LEU A 184 -24.64 -7.55 13.19
C LEU A 184 -25.02 -6.91 11.85
N ASP A 185 -24.05 -6.70 10.96
CA ASP A 185 -24.25 -6.19 9.62
C ASP A 185 -23.28 -6.84 8.61
N PRO A 186 -23.75 -7.85 7.86
CA PRO A 186 -22.96 -8.51 6.84
C PRO A 186 -22.53 -7.62 5.66
N HIS A 187 -23.13 -6.44 5.47
CA HIS A 187 -22.80 -5.53 4.37
C HIS A 187 -21.84 -4.41 4.78
N TYR A 188 -21.38 -4.39 6.04
CA TYR A 188 -20.52 -3.33 6.54
C TYR A 188 -19.06 -3.49 6.08
N ALA A 189 -18.73 -2.95 4.90
CA ALA A 189 -17.43 -3.10 4.23
C ALA A 189 -16.20 -2.79 5.11
N ARG A 190 -16.29 -1.80 6.02
CA ARG A 190 -15.17 -1.43 6.89
C ARG A 190 -14.80 -2.51 7.91
N ALA A 191 -15.74 -3.37 8.33
CA ALA A 191 -15.42 -4.51 9.18
C ALA A 191 -14.56 -5.55 8.44
N TYR A 192 -14.85 -5.78 7.15
CA TYR A 192 -14.05 -6.65 6.27
C TYR A 192 -12.65 -6.06 6.04
N THR A 193 -12.53 -4.75 5.87
CA THR A 193 -11.23 -4.06 5.81
C THR A 193 -10.44 -4.22 7.11
N GLY A 194 -11.09 -4.11 8.26
CA GLY A 194 -10.49 -4.40 9.56
C GLY A 194 -9.95 -5.83 9.66
N MET A 195 -10.73 -6.82 9.21
CA MET A 195 -10.27 -8.22 9.12
C MET A 195 -9.04 -8.34 8.22
N SER A 196 -9.06 -7.74 7.03
CA SER A 196 -7.91 -7.74 6.12
C SER A 196 -6.64 -7.18 6.78
N LEU A 197 -6.76 -6.06 7.48
CA LEU A 197 -5.65 -5.41 8.18
C LEU A 197 -5.02 -6.31 9.25
N THR A 198 -5.83 -7.03 10.05
CA THR A 198 -5.30 -7.96 11.06
C THR A 198 -4.48 -9.09 10.43
N HIS A 199 -4.98 -9.65 9.32
CA HIS A 199 -4.25 -10.68 8.56
C HIS A 199 -3.00 -10.11 7.86
N PHE A 200 -3.06 -8.87 7.39
CA PHE A 200 -1.90 -8.19 6.83
C PHE A 200 -0.81 -7.96 7.88
N ASN A 201 -1.16 -7.52 9.09
CA ASN A 201 -0.20 -7.31 10.18
C ASN A 201 0.54 -8.62 10.54
N GLU A 202 -0.18 -9.73 10.60
CA GLU A 202 0.42 -11.06 10.75
C GLU A 202 1.37 -11.39 9.60
N TRP A 203 0.91 -11.20 8.36
CA TRP A 203 1.67 -11.50 7.15
C TRP A 203 2.94 -10.65 7.00
N SER A 204 2.87 -9.34 7.23
CA SER A 204 3.95 -8.41 6.91
C SER A 204 4.99 -8.29 8.02
N CYS A 205 4.60 -8.49 9.29
CA CYS A 205 5.43 -8.08 10.42
C CYS A 205 5.49 -9.06 11.60
N GLN A 206 4.48 -9.89 11.83
CA GLN A 206 4.32 -10.54 13.15
C GLN A 206 4.38 -12.07 13.16
N ILE A 207 3.99 -12.78 12.08
CA ILE A 207 4.04 -14.26 12.02
C ILE A 207 4.45 -14.74 10.62
N TRP A 208 5.71 -15.14 10.48
CA TRP A 208 6.25 -15.64 9.21
C TRP A 208 5.96 -17.14 9.01
N ASP A 209 5.65 -17.88 10.08
CA ASP A 209 5.33 -19.31 10.07
C ASP A 209 3.97 -19.64 9.43
N ARG A 210 3.07 -18.66 9.32
CA ARG A 210 1.71 -18.80 8.75
C ARG A 210 1.50 -17.95 7.51
N TRP A 211 2.59 -17.62 6.82
CA TRP A 211 2.65 -16.73 5.66
C TRP A 211 1.50 -16.96 4.66
N GLU A 212 1.28 -18.19 4.20
CA GLU A 212 0.28 -18.49 3.17
C GLU A 212 -1.17 -18.30 3.63
N VAL A 213 -1.44 -18.47 4.94
CA VAL A 213 -2.77 -18.32 5.52
C VAL A 213 -3.06 -16.85 5.75
N SER A 214 -2.12 -16.11 6.35
CA SER A 214 -2.28 -14.69 6.63
C SER A 214 -2.29 -13.86 5.34
N GLN A 215 -1.46 -14.19 4.35
CA GLN A 215 -1.49 -13.52 3.04
C GLN A 215 -2.85 -13.74 2.33
N ARG A 216 -3.33 -14.99 2.28
CA ARG A 216 -4.60 -15.32 1.64
C ARG A 216 -5.77 -14.62 2.32
N GLY A 217 -5.84 -14.69 3.65
CA GLY A 217 -6.88 -14.02 4.44
C GLY A 217 -6.89 -12.51 4.19
N ALA A 218 -5.72 -11.87 4.17
CA ALA A 218 -5.63 -10.44 3.88
C ALA A 218 -6.28 -10.09 2.53
N PHE A 219 -5.96 -10.83 1.47
CA PHE A 219 -6.53 -10.60 0.13
C PHE A 219 -8.03 -10.90 0.07
N GLU A 220 -8.49 -12.04 0.60
CA GLU A 220 -9.90 -12.43 0.57
C GLU A 220 -10.78 -11.38 1.26
N TRP A 221 -10.38 -10.91 2.44
CA TRP A 221 -11.14 -9.90 3.18
C TRP A 221 -11.14 -8.53 2.51
N ALA A 222 -10.01 -8.07 1.97
CA ALA A 222 -9.94 -6.78 1.26
C ALA A 222 -10.75 -6.80 -0.05
N GLN A 223 -10.73 -7.90 -0.79
CA GLN A 223 -11.55 -8.06 -1.98
C GLN A 223 -13.03 -8.03 -1.62
N ARG A 224 -13.43 -8.74 -0.57
CA ARG A 224 -14.83 -8.73 -0.11
C ARG A 224 -15.30 -7.35 0.33
N ALA A 225 -14.44 -6.57 1.00
CA ALA A 225 -14.75 -5.19 1.37
C ALA A 225 -15.08 -4.32 0.13
N LEU A 226 -14.29 -4.42 -0.94
CA LEU A 226 -14.52 -3.67 -2.19
C LEU A 226 -15.71 -4.19 -3.01
N GLU A 227 -16.07 -5.47 -2.89
CA GLU A 227 -17.31 -6.00 -3.46
C GLU A 227 -18.55 -5.41 -2.77
N LEU A 228 -18.46 -5.15 -1.47
CA LEU A 228 -19.54 -4.55 -0.68
C LEU A 228 -19.63 -3.03 -0.90
N ASP A 229 -18.49 -2.34 -0.92
CA ASP A 229 -18.42 -0.91 -1.21
C ASP A 229 -17.21 -0.58 -2.10
N ALA A 230 -17.48 -0.44 -3.39
CA ALA A 230 -16.48 -0.05 -4.38
C ALA A 230 -16.01 1.41 -4.22
N THR A 231 -16.69 2.23 -3.42
CA THR A 231 -16.34 3.65 -3.21
C THR A 231 -15.53 3.89 -1.93
N ASP A 232 -15.28 2.84 -1.14
CA ASP A 232 -14.48 2.95 0.06
C ASP A 232 -12.98 3.07 -0.28
N HIS A 233 -12.44 4.26 -0.04
CA HIS A 233 -11.04 4.59 -0.31
C HIS A 233 -10.08 3.82 0.59
N VAL A 234 -10.47 3.54 1.86
CA VAL A 234 -9.65 2.77 2.80
C VAL A 234 -9.47 1.34 2.30
N SER A 235 -10.56 0.66 1.91
CA SER A 235 -10.54 -0.67 1.31
C SER A 235 -9.65 -0.72 0.06
N SER A 236 -9.72 0.31 -0.79
CA SER A 236 -8.87 0.45 -1.97
C SER A 236 -7.39 0.58 -1.61
N ALA A 237 -7.05 1.43 -0.64
CA ALA A 237 -5.67 1.62 -0.17
C ALA A 237 -5.11 0.34 0.46
N ILE A 238 -5.90 -0.37 1.27
CA ILE A 238 -5.49 -1.64 1.88
C ILE A 238 -5.21 -2.68 0.81
N LEU A 239 -6.11 -2.92 -0.15
CA LEU A 239 -5.87 -3.89 -1.22
C LEU A 239 -4.64 -3.50 -2.07
N GLY A 240 -4.44 -2.20 -2.32
CA GLY A 240 -3.24 -1.69 -2.99
C GLY A 240 -1.97 -2.03 -2.22
N LYS A 241 -1.99 -1.92 -0.89
CA LYS A 241 -0.88 -2.26 0.00
C LYS A 241 -0.61 -3.77 -0.05
N LEU A 242 -1.64 -4.61 -0.06
CA LEU A 242 -1.45 -6.06 -0.22
C LEU A 242 -0.74 -6.40 -1.54
N HIS A 243 -1.18 -5.78 -2.64
CA HIS A 243 -0.54 -5.97 -3.93
C HIS A 243 0.92 -5.51 -3.94
N LEU A 244 1.22 -4.37 -3.30
CA LEU A 244 2.58 -3.85 -3.14
C LEU A 244 3.50 -4.87 -2.46
N TYR A 245 3.09 -5.40 -1.29
CA TYR A 245 3.88 -6.38 -0.54
C TYR A 245 3.94 -7.76 -1.21
N SER A 246 3.01 -8.07 -2.12
CA SER A 246 3.05 -9.28 -2.95
C SER A 246 3.91 -9.14 -4.21
N GLY A 247 4.39 -7.93 -4.52
CA GLY A 247 5.17 -7.62 -5.72
C GLY A 247 4.34 -7.36 -6.99
N ASP A 248 3.01 -7.30 -6.89
CA ASP A 248 2.11 -6.93 -8.01
C ASP A 248 2.00 -5.40 -8.09
N TYR A 249 3.11 -4.76 -8.45
CA TYR A 249 3.27 -3.31 -8.39
C TYR A 249 2.29 -2.53 -9.27
N ASP A 250 1.88 -3.09 -10.40
CA ASP A 250 0.97 -2.41 -11.32
C ASP A 250 -0.45 -2.33 -10.73
N LYS A 251 -0.93 -3.40 -10.09
CA LYS A 251 -2.21 -3.34 -9.37
C LYS A 251 -2.15 -2.46 -8.13
N ALA A 252 -1.02 -2.50 -7.41
CA ALA A 252 -0.80 -1.65 -6.25
C ALA A 252 -0.94 -0.16 -6.62
N GLU A 253 -0.29 0.26 -7.70
CA GLU A 253 -0.37 1.64 -8.20
C GLU A 253 -1.82 2.03 -8.53
N VAL A 254 -2.52 1.22 -9.33
CA VAL A 254 -3.91 1.50 -9.74
C VAL A 254 -4.82 1.71 -8.52
N LEU A 255 -4.70 0.86 -7.51
CA LEU A 255 -5.53 0.93 -6.31
C LEU A 255 -5.17 2.10 -5.40
N MET A 256 -3.88 2.43 -5.24
CA MET A 256 -3.45 3.61 -4.50
C MET A 256 -3.94 4.90 -5.16
N ARG A 257 -3.84 4.99 -6.49
CA ARG A 257 -4.36 6.14 -7.26
C ARG A 257 -5.88 6.25 -7.14
N ARG A 258 -6.61 5.13 -7.13
CA ARG A 258 -8.05 5.11 -6.87
C ARG A 258 -8.37 5.64 -5.47
N ALA A 259 -7.63 5.23 -4.44
CA ALA A 259 -7.83 5.71 -3.07
C ALA A 259 -7.64 7.24 -2.98
N ILE A 260 -6.59 7.79 -3.61
CA ILE A 260 -6.37 9.24 -3.71
C ILE A 260 -7.55 9.92 -4.41
N ALA A 261 -8.01 9.38 -5.54
CA ALA A 261 -9.10 9.98 -6.32
C ALA A 261 -10.44 10.00 -5.58
N LEU A 262 -10.71 8.97 -4.77
CA LEU A 262 -11.94 8.85 -3.97
C LEU A 262 -11.96 9.80 -2.77
N CYS A 263 -10.81 10.04 -2.13
CA CYS A 263 -10.71 10.92 -0.96
C CYS A 263 -9.44 11.79 -1.02
N PRO A 264 -9.43 12.87 -1.83
CA PRO A 264 -8.22 13.64 -2.12
C PRO A 264 -7.77 14.58 -0.99
N HIS A 265 -8.60 14.77 0.05
CA HIS A 265 -8.35 15.66 1.18
C HIS A 265 -8.34 14.95 2.54
N ASP A 266 -8.33 13.61 2.55
CA ASP A 266 -8.08 12.86 3.79
C ASP A 266 -6.57 12.70 4.02
N ALA A 267 -6.06 13.26 5.13
CA ALA A 267 -4.63 13.30 5.41
C ALA A 267 -4.03 11.89 5.59
N GLY A 268 -4.77 10.97 6.21
CA GLY A 268 -4.34 9.59 6.43
C GLY A 268 -4.20 8.81 5.12
N ASN A 269 -5.20 8.93 4.24
CA ASN A 269 -5.21 8.35 2.91
C ASN A 269 -4.05 8.86 2.04
N LEU A 270 -3.83 10.18 2.03
CA LEU A 270 -2.71 10.80 1.32
C LEU A 270 -1.37 10.28 1.83
N LEU A 271 -1.21 10.14 3.14
CA LEU A 271 0.02 9.62 3.75
C LEU A 271 0.27 8.14 3.41
N GLN A 272 -0.76 7.30 3.47
CA GLN A 272 -0.68 5.89 3.09
C GLN A 272 -0.36 5.70 1.60
N ALA A 273 -0.96 6.50 0.74
CA ALA A 273 -0.65 6.46 -0.68
C ALA A 273 0.77 7.00 -0.97
N ALA A 274 1.20 8.05 -0.28
CA ALA A 274 2.54 8.60 -0.41
C ALA A 274 3.62 7.56 -0.02
N SER A 275 3.45 6.86 1.09
CA SER A 275 4.40 5.82 1.51
C SER A 275 4.48 4.68 0.50
N ALA A 276 3.34 4.24 -0.05
CA ALA A 276 3.31 3.22 -1.10
C ALA A 276 3.97 3.69 -2.41
N LEU A 277 3.74 4.94 -2.81
CA LEU A 277 4.32 5.52 -4.03
C LEU A 277 5.85 5.62 -3.98
N VAL A 278 6.45 5.80 -2.80
CA VAL A 278 7.91 5.68 -2.64
C VAL A 278 8.41 4.31 -3.07
N PHE A 279 7.79 3.23 -2.56
CA PHE A 279 8.18 1.87 -2.92
C PHE A 279 7.93 1.56 -4.40
N LEU A 280 6.91 2.17 -5.02
CA LEU A 280 6.60 2.03 -6.44
C LEU A 280 7.54 2.84 -7.36
N GLY A 281 8.42 3.68 -6.81
CA GLY A 281 9.38 4.48 -7.56
C GLY A 281 8.92 5.91 -7.91
N PHE A 282 7.80 6.36 -7.33
CA PHE A 282 7.23 7.70 -7.54
C PHE A 282 7.53 8.63 -6.35
N ALA A 283 8.80 8.70 -5.94
CA ALA A 283 9.20 9.43 -4.73
C ALA A 283 8.87 10.94 -4.77
N ALA A 284 9.00 11.59 -5.92
CA ALA A 284 8.67 13.02 -6.07
C ALA A 284 7.18 13.29 -5.85
N GLU A 285 6.31 12.47 -6.45
CA GLU A 285 4.85 12.56 -6.25
C GLU A 285 4.49 12.26 -4.79
N ALA A 286 5.13 11.27 -4.17
CA ALA A 286 4.94 10.97 -2.75
C ALA A 286 5.26 12.17 -1.85
N LEU A 287 6.29 12.96 -2.17
CA LEU A 287 6.64 14.16 -1.41
C LEU A 287 5.56 15.25 -1.52
N GLU A 288 4.94 15.41 -2.69
CA GLU A 288 3.83 16.36 -2.87
C GLU A 288 2.61 15.96 -2.03
N LEU A 289 2.24 14.67 -2.07
CA LEU A 289 1.13 14.13 -1.27
C LEU A 289 1.41 14.23 0.22
N TYR A 290 2.64 13.92 0.66
CA TYR A 290 3.06 14.07 2.04
C TYR A 290 2.93 15.53 2.53
N ASN A 291 3.43 16.48 1.73
CA ASN A 291 3.32 17.90 2.08
C ASN A 291 1.86 18.36 2.14
N LYS A 292 0.99 17.81 1.29
CA LYS A 292 -0.45 18.05 1.37
C LYS A 292 -1.05 17.46 2.64
N ALA A 293 -0.74 16.21 2.97
CA ALA A 293 -1.18 15.55 4.20
C ALA A 293 -0.75 16.34 5.45
N LYS A 294 0.50 16.85 5.48
CA LYS A 294 1.02 17.68 6.57
C LYS A 294 0.32 19.03 6.71
N ARG A 295 -0.15 19.63 5.61
CA ARG A 295 -1.01 20.84 5.67
C ARG A 295 -2.39 20.54 6.23
N LEU A 296 -2.93 19.36 5.94
CA LEU A 296 -4.26 18.91 6.40
C LEU A 296 -4.23 18.35 7.84
N ASN A 297 -3.06 17.91 8.31
CA ASN A 297 -2.82 17.45 9.67
C ASN A 297 -1.61 18.18 10.30
N PRO A 298 -1.73 19.47 10.63
CA PRO A 298 -0.61 20.26 11.13
C PRO A 298 -0.05 19.81 12.48
N ALA A 299 -0.85 19.16 13.33
CA ALA A 299 -0.35 18.59 14.58
C ALA A 299 0.63 17.43 14.33
N GLY A 300 0.31 16.61 13.32
CA GLY A 300 1.05 15.41 12.99
C GLY A 300 0.97 14.33 14.06
N ASP A 301 1.44 13.15 13.69
CA ASP A 301 1.65 12.03 14.60
C ASP A 301 2.98 11.35 14.28
N ASP A 302 3.40 10.40 15.13
CA ASP A 302 4.64 9.66 14.90
C ASP A 302 4.65 8.99 13.52
N SER A 303 3.51 8.47 13.05
CA SER A 303 3.39 7.83 11.73
C SER A 303 3.72 8.79 10.59
N MET A 304 3.16 10.01 10.62
CA MET A 304 3.42 11.06 9.65
C MET A 304 4.90 11.43 9.63
N TYR A 305 5.54 11.55 10.78
CA TYR A 305 6.96 11.92 10.86
C TYR A 305 7.90 10.76 10.44
N THR A 306 7.57 9.51 10.76
CA THR A 306 8.35 8.35 10.29
C THR A 306 8.25 8.19 8.79
N TRP A 307 7.05 8.31 8.19
CA TRP A 307 6.88 8.28 6.73
C TRP A 307 7.50 9.50 6.05
N GLY A 308 7.36 10.68 6.63
CA GLY A 308 8.03 11.89 6.16
C GLY A 308 9.55 11.75 6.10
N THR A 309 10.15 11.06 7.07
CA THR A 309 11.59 10.75 7.09
C THR A 309 11.98 9.90 5.87
N MET A 310 11.28 8.79 5.63
CA MET A 310 11.54 7.90 4.49
C MET A 310 11.34 8.62 3.15
N ILE A 311 10.23 9.36 3.02
CA ILE A 311 9.88 10.08 1.79
C ILE A 311 10.94 11.14 1.46
N ASN A 312 11.34 11.96 2.44
CA ASN A 312 12.41 12.94 2.23
C ASN A 312 13.75 12.28 1.91
N PHE A 313 14.09 11.17 2.60
CA PHE A 313 15.31 10.42 2.36
C PHE A 313 15.39 9.91 0.92
N GLU A 314 14.34 9.26 0.41
CA GLU A 314 14.32 8.73 -0.96
C GLU A 314 14.31 9.83 -2.02
N ASN A 315 13.80 11.02 -1.70
CA ASN A 315 13.93 12.21 -2.55
C ASN A 315 15.34 12.84 -2.51
N GLY A 316 16.23 12.39 -1.61
CA GLY A 316 17.57 12.94 -1.46
C GLY A 316 17.67 14.14 -0.51
N HIS A 317 16.59 14.47 0.19
CA HIS A 317 16.52 15.58 1.14
C HIS A 317 16.93 15.12 2.54
N MET A 318 18.23 14.87 2.74
CA MET A 318 18.76 14.22 3.96
C MET A 318 18.51 15.05 5.23
N GLU A 319 18.71 16.36 5.16
CA GLU A 319 18.50 17.28 6.28
C GLU A 319 17.01 17.36 6.66
N ALA A 320 16.13 17.35 5.66
CA ALA A 320 14.69 17.33 5.87
C ALA A 320 14.26 16.00 6.52
N ALA A 321 14.80 14.87 6.05
CA ALA A 321 14.55 13.56 6.66
C ALA A 321 14.95 13.53 8.14
N ILE A 322 16.14 14.04 8.48
CA ILE A 322 16.60 14.14 9.86
C ILE A 322 15.69 15.05 10.69
N LYS A 323 15.23 16.17 10.13
CA LYS A 323 14.32 17.10 10.81
C LYS A 323 12.96 16.46 11.10
N GLU A 324 12.38 15.71 10.16
CA GLU A 324 11.15 14.94 10.41
C GLU A 324 11.39 13.88 11.49
N ALA A 325 12.51 13.16 11.43
CA ALA A 325 12.84 12.12 12.42
C ALA A 325 12.95 12.67 13.85
N GLN A 326 13.35 13.93 14.02
CA GLN A 326 13.41 14.61 15.32
C GLN A 326 12.03 14.92 15.92
N GLN A 327 10.96 14.90 15.13
CA GLN A 327 9.60 15.11 15.61
C GLN A 327 8.98 13.83 16.20
N VAL A 328 9.54 12.65 15.91
CA VAL A 328 9.05 11.35 16.37
C VAL A 328 9.30 11.22 17.88
N ARG A 329 8.23 10.98 18.65
CA ARG A 329 8.28 10.85 20.12
C ARG A 329 8.42 9.40 20.57
N GLY A 330 7.80 8.48 19.84
CA GLY A 330 7.88 7.04 20.05
C GLY A 330 9.04 6.37 19.31
N LYS A 331 8.95 5.05 19.13
CA LYS A 331 10.03 4.23 18.54
C LYS A 331 9.91 3.99 17.02
N GLY A 332 8.85 4.51 16.38
CA GLY A 332 8.54 4.22 14.97
C GLY A 332 8.39 2.73 14.67
N TRP A 333 8.45 2.36 13.38
CA TRP A 333 8.58 0.96 12.96
C TRP A 333 10.02 0.45 13.14
N VAL A 334 10.22 -0.87 13.03
CA VAL A 334 11.48 -1.53 13.44
C VAL A 334 12.71 -0.97 12.73
N ASP A 335 12.69 -0.79 11.41
CA ASP A 335 13.77 -0.24 10.60
C ASP A 335 13.78 1.29 10.49
N PHE A 336 12.93 2.01 11.22
CA PHE A 336 12.93 3.47 11.20
C PHE A 336 14.30 4.06 11.60
N PRO A 337 14.98 3.59 12.67
CA PRO A 337 16.31 4.10 13.01
C PRO A 337 17.35 3.84 11.92
N ALA A 338 17.18 2.81 11.08
CA ALA A 338 18.08 2.54 9.95
C ALA A 338 17.97 3.62 8.85
N TYR A 339 16.77 4.13 8.57
CA TYR A 339 16.59 5.28 7.65
C TYR A 339 17.25 6.54 8.21
N VAL A 340 17.13 6.80 9.53
CA VAL A 340 17.79 7.94 10.17
C VAL A 340 19.32 7.78 10.17
N ALA A 341 19.82 6.57 10.40
CA ALA A 341 21.23 6.26 10.28
C ALA A 341 21.76 6.50 8.86
N ALA A 342 21.00 6.08 7.84
CA ALA A 342 21.33 6.31 6.44
C ALA A 342 21.36 7.80 6.11
N ALA A 343 20.40 8.59 6.61
CA ALA A 343 20.41 10.04 6.41
C ALA A 343 21.67 10.68 7.01
N HIS A 344 22.04 10.31 8.24
CA HIS A 344 23.28 10.78 8.87
C HIS A 344 24.56 10.32 8.16
N PHE A 345 24.55 9.15 7.53
CA PHE A 345 25.65 8.71 6.66
C PHE A 345 25.87 9.68 5.50
N TYR A 346 24.81 10.09 4.81
CA TYR A 346 24.92 11.02 3.68
C TYR A 346 25.29 12.45 4.11
N THR A 347 24.94 12.87 5.33
CA THR A 347 25.37 14.18 5.87
C THR A 347 26.76 14.14 6.53
N GLY A 348 27.40 12.97 6.61
CA GLY A 348 28.72 12.79 7.22
C GLY A 348 28.76 12.79 8.76
N ASP A 349 27.60 12.73 9.43
CA ASP A 349 27.51 12.63 10.90
C ASP A 349 27.62 11.16 11.34
N TYR A 350 28.83 10.62 11.24
CA TYR A 350 29.07 9.19 11.47
C TYR A 350 28.86 8.75 12.92
N GLU A 351 28.88 9.68 13.88
CA GLU A 351 28.59 9.38 15.28
C GLU A 351 27.09 9.11 15.46
N LYS A 352 26.23 10.02 15.00
CA LYS A 352 24.78 9.81 15.04
C LYS A 352 24.33 8.66 14.16
N MET A 353 24.97 8.46 13.00
CA MET A 353 24.75 7.29 12.16
C MET A 353 24.95 6.00 12.94
N ARG A 354 26.09 5.83 13.63
CA ARG A 354 26.38 4.63 14.42
C ARG A 354 25.38 4.45 15.56
N SER A 355 25.05 5.52 16.27
CA SER A 355 24.06 5.47 17.36
C SER A 355 22.70 4.98 16.89
N ARG A 356 22.19 5.54 15.78
CA ARG A 356 20.90 5.14 15.19
C ARG A 356 20.92 3.73 14.60
N TRP A 357 22.05 3.31 14.04
CA TRP A 357 22.22 1.94 13.58
C TRP A 357 22.21 0.93 14.73
N THR A 358 22.87 1.24 15.86
CA THR A 358 22.79 0.40 17.06
C THR A 358 21.36 0.31 17.59
N GLU A 359 20.63 1.42 17.63
CA GLU A 359 19.21 1.43 18.01
C GLU A 359 18.36 0.52 17.09
N PHE A 360 18.62 0.54 15.78
CA PHE A 360 17.99 -0.40 14.85
C PHE A 360 18.30 -1.86 15.18
N LEU A 361 19.58 -2.20 15.41
CA LEU A 361 19.97 -3.58 15.75
C LEU A 361 19.33 -4.05 17.06
N GLU A 362 19.17 -3.18 18.05
CA GLU A 362 18.47 -3.47 19.30
C GLU A 362 16.97 -3.73 19.06
N GLN A 363 16.31 -2.88 18.27
CA GLN A 363 14.90 -3.08 17.91
C GLN A 363 14.69 -4.36 17.12
N PHE A 364 15.53 -4.63 16.13
CA PHE A 364 15.50 -5.84 15.32
C PHE A 364 15.73 -7.09 16.19
N SER A 365 16.74 -7.06 17.07
CA SER A 365 17.03 -8.16 17.98
C SER A 365 15.82 -8.47 18.87
N LEU A 366 15.22 -7.43 19.48
CA LEU A 366 14.09 -7.58 20.39
C LEU A 366 12.81 -8.04 19.70
N LYS A 367 12.46 -7.45 18.56
CA LYS A 367 11.13 -7.62 17.94
C LYS A 367 11.10 -8.68 16.84
N ILE A 368 12.23 -8.96 16.20
CA ILE A 368 12.30 -9.84 15.02
C ILE A 368 13.18 -11.07 15.25
N ASN A 369 14.27 -10.95 16.02
CA ASN A 369 15.25 -12.03 16.19
C ASN A 369 15.12 -12.78 17.53
N ASP A 370 13.92 -12.87 18.10
CA ASP A 370 13.64 -13.55 19.39
C ASP A 370 14.53 -13.10 20.57
N GLY A 371 14.90 -11.82 20.59
CA GLY A 371 15.82 -11.25 21.59
C GLY A 371 17.29 -11.63 21.40
N LYS A 372 17.65 -12.41 20.37
CA LYS A 372 19.04 -12.80 20.11
C LYS A 372 19.80 -11.62 19.49
N PRO A 373 21.05 -11.37 19.91
CA PRO A 373 21.89 -10.35 19.27
C PRO A 373 22.00 -10.61 17.76
N ALA A 374 21.64 -9.62 16.97
CA ALA A 374 21.77 -9.67 15.52
C ALA A 374 23.06 -9.03 15.04
N ASP A 375 23.66 -9.60 14.00
CA ASP A 375 24.71 -8.93 13.24
C ASP A 375 24.11 -8.04 12.13
N ASN A 376 24.96 -7.19 11.54
CA ASN A 376 24.53 -6.30 10.45
C ASN A 376 23.96 -7.08 9.27
N HIS A 377 24.48 -8.28 8.98
CA HIS A 377 24.08 -9.05 7.82
C HIS A 377 22.62 -9.50 7.94
N ALA A 378 22.26 -10.11 9.06
CA ALA A 378 20.88 -10.56 9.32
C ALA A 378 19.88 -9.40 9.30
N ALA A 379 20.23 -8.28 9.96
CA ALA A 379 19.36 -7.11 10.01
C ALA A 379 19.18 -6.44 8.64
N LEU A 380 20.25 -6.35 7.83
CA LEU A 380 20.18 -5.83 6.46
C LEU A 380 19.34 -6.74 5.54
N GLN A 381 19.54 -8.05 5.61
CA GLN A 381 18.76 -9.01 4.82
C GLN A 381 17.27 -8.91 5.14
N TRP A 382 16.91 -8.79 6.41
CA TRP A 382 15.52 -8.57 6.81
C TRP A 382 14.98 -7.24 6.27
N MET A 383 15.73 -6.15 6.40
CA MET A 383 15.33 -4.83 5.90
C MET A 383 15.09 -4.84 4.38
N MET A 384 15.94 -5.53 3.60
CA MET A 384 15.76 -5.68 2.16
C MET A 384 14.51 -6.48 1.78
N ASN A 385 14.15 -7.49 2.59
CA ASN A 385 12.99 -8.35 2.31
C ASN A 385 11.66 -7.70 2.71
N VAL A 386 11.63 -6.91 3.78
CA VAL A 386 10.39 -6.32 4.30
C VAL A 386 9.98 -5.04 3.57
N ASN A 387 10.92 -4.37 2.90
CA ASN A 387 10.67 -3.14 2.14
C ASN A 387 10.48 -3.43 0.64
N PRO A 388 9.25 -3.34 0.09
CA PRO A 388 8.92 -3.85 -1.23
C PRO A 388 9.26 -2.87 -2.36
N PHE A 389 10.50 -2.38 -2.43
CA PHE A 389 10.92 -1.46 -3.48
C PHE A 389 10.82 -2.10 -4.89
N LYS A 390 10.05 -1.50 -5.79
CA LYS A 390 9.97 -1.86 -7.22
C LYS A 390 11.29 -1.61 -7.97
N GLY A 391 12.05 -0.61 -7.51
CA GLY A 391 13.27 -0.13 -8.15
C GLY A 391 14.38 0.17 -7.13
N PRO A 392 15.49 0.79 -7.57
CA PRO A 392 16.62 1.09 -6.69
C PRO A 392 16.24 2.12 -5.61
N THR A 393 16.61 1.82 -4.37
CA THR A 393 16.52 2.74 -3.21
C THR A 393 17.87 3.41 -2.94
N ARG A 394 17.84 4.62 -2.35
CA ARG A 394 19.04 5.30 -1.86
C ARG A 394 19.71 4.59 -0.69
N LEU A 395 19.04 3.63 -0.06
CA LEU A 395 19.63 2.81 1.01
C LEU A 395 20.78 1.92 0.52
N VAL A 396 20.84 1.57 -0.78
CA VAL A 396 21.83 0.61 -1.30
C VAL A 396 23.27 1.00 -0.95
N GLN A 397 23.64 2.28 -1.08
CA GLN A 397 25.02 2.70 -0.76
C GLN A 397 25.32 2.58 0.74
N PHE A 398 24.35 2.93 1.57
CA PHE A 398 24.46 2.80 3.03
C PHE A 398 24.57 1.32 3.44
N TRP A 399 23.72 0.46 2.88
CA TRP A 399 23.74 -0.98 3.11
C TRP A 399 25.08 -1.61 2.74
N ASN A 400 25.64 -1.26 1.58
CA ASN A 400 26.98 -1.74 1.17
C ASN A 400 28.04 -1.34 2.20
N ARG A 401 28.00 -0.10 2.71
CA ARG A 401 28.96 0.39 3.70
C ARG A 401 28.84 -0.32 5.05
N ILE A 402 27.62 -0.60 5.50
CA ILE A 402 27.36 -1.21 6.81
C ILE A 402 27.58 -2.73 6.78
N GLY A 403 27.27 -3.38 5.66
CA GLY A 403 27.43 -4.83 5.45
C GLY A 403 28.88 -5.32 5.44
N GLU A 404 29.85 -4.43 5.22
CA GLU A 404 31.29 -4.74 5.27
C GLU A 404 31.86 -4.84 6.70
N GLY A 405 31.08 -4.48 7.74
CA GLY A 405 31.30 -4.84 9.14
C GLY A 405 32.66 -4.46 9.79
N THR A 406 32.71 -3.29 10.42
CA THR A 406 33.43 -2.95 11.68
C THR A 406 34.93 -3.24 11.87
N ALA A 407 35.65 -3.84 10.91
CA ALA A 407 37.11 -3.75 10.81
C ALA A 407 37.55 -2.63 9.84
N ALA A 408 36.73 -2.34 8.82
CA ALA A 408 37.00 -1.31 7.81
C ALA A 408 36.74 0.14 8.29
N LEU A 409 36.34 0.33 9.55
CA LEU A 409 36.29 1.64 10.20
C LEU A 409 37.67 2.10 10.71
N GLN A 410 38.72 1.28 10.57
CA GLN A 410 40.10 1.70 10.86
C GLN A 410 41.14 1.46 9.76
N ALA A 411 40.84 0.79 8.65
CA ALA A 411 41.82 0.68 7.57
C ALA A 411 41.12 0.58 6.21
N ALA A 412 41.25 1.65 5.43
CA ALA A 412 41.11 1.57 4.00
C ALA A 412 42.41 0.97 3.44
N GLU A 413 42.45 -0.33 3.14
CA GLU A 413 43.45 -0.90 2.24
C GLU A 413 42.85 -1.99 1.34
N LYS A 414 43.27 -1.96 0.06
CA LYS A 414 42.84 -2.82 -1.05
C LYS A 414 43.22 -4.30 -0.84
N PRO A 415 42.40 -5.28 -1.26
CA PRO A 415 42.79 -6.70 -1.18
C PRO A 415 43.57 -7.17 -2.42
N SER A 416 44.66 -7.92 -2.19
CA SER A 416 45.39 -8.68 -3.22
C SER A 416 44.86 -10.12 -3.36
N ALA A 417 44.86 -10.64 -4.59
CA ALA A 417 44.27 -11.91 -5.01
C ALA A 417 45.09 -13.17 -4.61
N GLY A 418 44.38 -14.24 -4.27
CA GLY A 418 44.88 -15.62 -4.18
C GLY A 418 44.81 -16.38 -5.52
N PRO A 419 45.17 -17.69 -5.55
CA PRO A 419 45.38 -18.44 -6.79
C PRO A 419 44.09 -18.68 -7.60
N LEU A 420 44.17 -18.49 -8.92
CA LEU A 420 43.06 -18.56 -9.87
C LEU A 420 42.76 -20.00 -10.35
N TYR A 421 41.76 -20.65 -9.75
CA TYR A 421 41.02 -21.75 -10.38
C TYR A 421 40.19 -21.25 -11.59
N PRO A 422 40.17 -22.00 -12.73
CA PRO A 422 39.25 -21.74 -13.83
C PRO A 422 37.80 -21.98 -13.39
N ASN A 423 36.83 -21.35 -14.06
CA ASN A 423 35.42 -21.51 -13.68
C ASN A 423 34.94 -22.93 -14.02
N SER A 424 34.48 -23.68 -13.02
CA SER A 424 34.05 -25.07 -13.19
C SER A 424 32.79 -25.38 -12.40
N PHE A 425 31.96 -26.26 -12.95
CA PHE A 425 30.72 -26.73 -12.34
C PHE A 425 30.59 -28.25 -12.58
N LEU A 426 31.40 -29.03 -11.86
CA LEU A 426 31.62 -30.46 -12.12
C LEU A 426 30.86 -31.35 -11.14
N SER A 427 30.29 -32.46 -11.61
CA SER A 427 29.65 -33.49 -10.77
C SER A 427 30.35 -34.83 -10.88
N ASP A 428 30.57 -35.50 -9.74
CA ASP A 428 31.03 -36.91 -9.69
C ASP A 428 29.89 -37.90 -9.41
N GLY A 429 28.64 -37.41 -9.38
CA GLY A 429 27.43 -38.19 -9.07
C GLY A 429 27.06 -38.26 -7.58
N LYS A 430 27.90 -37.79 -6.66
CA LYS A 430 27.58 -37.64 -5.22
C LYS A 430 27.83 -36.22 -4.70
N LEU A 431 28.86 -35.58 -5.20
CA LEU A 431 29.29 -34.23 -4.85
C LEU A 431 29.49 -33.39 -6.11
N TRP A 432 29.26 -32.09 -5.96
CA TRP A 432 29.56 -31.07 -6.95
C TRP A 432 30.77 -30.28 -6.52
N SER A 433 31.71 -30.08 -7.44
CA SER A 433 32.87 -29.19 -7.29
C SER A 433 32.65 -27.92 -8.12
N LEU A 434 32.47 -26.80 -7.42
CA LEU A 434 32.14 -25.50 -8.02
C LEU A 434 33.30 -24.54 -7.85
N ALA A 435 33.85 -24.02 -8.95
CA ALA A 435 34.91 -23.02 -8.92
C ALA A 435 34.52 -21.76 -9.71
N TYR A 436 34.79 -20.58 -9.16
CA TYR A 436 34.56 -19.31 -9.82
C TYR A 436 35.47 -18.23 -9.22
N GLN A 437 36.09 -17.39 -10.06
CA GLN A 437 37.01 -16.32 -9.64
C GLN A 437 38.12 -16.79 -8.67
N GLY A 438 38.70 -17.96 -8.93
CA GLY A 438 39.81 -18.45 -8.12
C GLY A 438 39.46 -19.00 -6.74
N ARG A 439 38.19 -19.27 -6.47
CA ARG A 439 37.75 -20.01 -5.28
C ARG A 439 37.03 -21.29 -5.72
N GLN A 440 37.18 -22.36 -4.94
CA GLN A 440 36.49 -23.63 -5.16
C GLN A 440 35.76 -24.05 -3.89
N VAL A 441 34.56 -24.61 -4.04
CA VAL A 441 33.79 -25.24 -2.96
C VAL A 441 33.23 -26.58 -3.40
N GLN A 442 32.86 -27.41 -2.43
CA GLN A 442 32.12 -28.64 -2.68
C GLN A 442 30.76 -28.62 -2.02
N MET A 443 29.77 -29.24 -2.66
CA MET A 443 28.44 -29.40 -2.08
C MET A 443 27.77 -30.71 -2.49
N ALA A 444 26.86 -31.20 -1.66
CA ALA A 444 26.08 -32.42 -1.93
C ALA A 444 25.18 -32.25 -3.16
N ASP A 445 24.96 -33.36 -3.87
CA ASP A 445 24.08 -33.40 -5.04
C ASP A 445 22.67 -32.91 -4.76
N ARG A 446 22.13 -32.11 -5.69
CA ARG A 446 20.78 -31.54 -5.64
C ARG A 446 20.27 -31.34 -7.05
N LYS A 447 18.97 -31.61 -7.26
CA LYS A 447 18.31 -31.44 -8.58
C LYS A 447 18.49 -30.05 -9.19
N GLY A 448 18.48 -28.99 -8.37
CA GLY A 448 18.69 -27.62 -8.85
C GLY A 448 20.09 -27.35 -9.42
N LEU A 449 21.11 -28.13 -9.02
CA LEU A 449 22.46 -28.02 -9.59
C LEU A 449 22.52 -28.60 -11.00
N HIS A 450 21.79 -29.69 -11.27
CA HIS A 450 21.61 -30.22 -12.62
C HIS A 450 20.86 -29.24 -13.53
N ASP A 451 19.82 -28.58 -12.99
CA ASP A 451 19.08 -27.56 -13.74
C ASP A 451 19.99 -26.37 -14.11
N ILE A 452 20.88 -25.94 -13.19
CA ILE A 452 21.86 -24.88 -13.43
C ILE A 452 22.93 -25.32 -14.43
N ALA A 453 23.49 -26.53 -14.29
CA ALA A 453 24.49 -27.07 -15.21
C ALA A 453 23.95 -27.16 -16.64
N ALA A 454 22.68 -27.55 -16.82
CA ALA A 454 22.03 -27.58 -18.12
C ALA A 454 21.90 -26.17 -18.76
N LEU A 455 21.67 -25.14 -17.95
CA LEU A 455 21.64 -23.75 -18.40
C LEU A 455 23.04 -23.21 -18.73
N LEU A 456 24.05 -23.54 -17.91
CA LEU A 456 25.45 -23.16 -18.16
C LEU A 456 26.01 -23.81 -19.43
N ALA A 457 25.55 -25.03 -19.78
CA ALA A 457 25.95 -25.74 -20.99
C ALA A 457 25.43 -25.09 -22.28
N ARG A 458 24.40 -24.23 -22.18
CA ARG A 458 23.79 -23.55 -23.33
C ARG A 458 23.59 -22.06 -23.05
N PRO A 459 24.68 -21.26 -22.96
CA PRO A 459 24.58 -19.82 -22.73
C PRO A 459 23.71 -19.14 -23.80
N ASP A 460 22.88 -18.20 -23.35
CA ASP A 460 21.91 -17.43 -24.13
C ASP A 460 20.83 -18.23 -24.89
N GLN A 461 20.80 -19.56 -24.74
CA GLN A 461 19.77 -20.40 -25.34
C GLN A 461 18.58 -20.58 -24.39
N PRO A 462 17.34 -20.36 -24.86
CA PRO A 462 16.14 -20.61 -24.07
C PRO A 462 15.94 -22.13 -23.86
N ILE A 463 15.71 -22.57 -22.62
CA ILE A 463 15.35 -23.95 -22.26
C ILE A 463 13.95 -23.94 -21.62
N HIS A 464 13.03 -24.76 -22.12
CA HIS A 464 11.67 -24.81 -21.57
C HIS A 464 11.64 -25.52 -20.19
N CYS A 465 10.79 -25.08 -19.27
CA CYS A 465 10.75 -25.63 -17.91
C CYS A 465 10.41 -27.13 -17.86
N THR A 466 9.65 -27.64 -18.82
CA THR A 466 9.34 -29.09 -18.94
C THR A 466 10.55 -29.93 -19.36
N GLU A 467 11.49 -29.33 -20.12
CA GLU A 467 12.76 -29.96 -20.50
C GLU A 467 13.66 -30.10 -19.27
N LEU A 468 13.77 -29.06 -18.45
CA LEU A 468 14.49 -29.10 -17.15
C LEU A 468 13.81 -30.02 -16.12
N ALA A 469 12.50 -30.23 -16.25
CA ALA A 469 11.76 -31.15 -15.39
C ALA A 469 11.79 -32.61 -15.87
N ASN A 470 12.47 -32.92 -16.99
CA ASN A 470 12.50 -34.26 -17.62
C ASN A 470 11.09 -34.83 -17.85
N THR A 471 10.10 -33.98 -18.12
CA THR A 471 8.70 -34.40 -18.29
C THR A 471 8.35 -34.44 -19.78
N ARG A 472 8.32 -35.64 -20.37
CA ARG A 472 7.78 -35.85 -21.73
C ARG A 472 6.26 -35.64 -21.69
N VAL A 473 5.77 -34.51 -22.18
CA VAL A 473 4.36 -34.34 -22.56
C VAL A 473 4.32 -34.01 -24.04
N LEU A 474 3.51 -34.81 -24.74
CA LEU A 474 3.34 -34.85 -26.18
C LEU A 474 2.85 -33.52 -26.76
N ASP A 475 3.37 -33.28 -27.95
CA ASP A 475 3.05 -32.25 -28.93
C ASP A 475 1.55 -32.23 -29.26
N GLU A 476 0.90 -31.06 -29.23
CA GLU A 476 -0.32 -30.76 -29.98
C GLU A 476 -0.64 -29.24 -29.94
N GLY A 477 -0.27 -28.56 -31.03
CA GLY A 477 -0.92 -27.40 -31.67
C GLY A 477 -1.45 -26.23 -30.84
N ILE A 478 -0.73 -25.10 -30.86
CA ILE A 478 -1.31 -23.77 -30.54
C ILE A 478 -1.61 -23.04 -31.86
N GLU A 479 -2.89 -22.89 -32.19
CA GLU A 479 -3.33 -21.84 -33.11
C GLU A 479 -3.21 -20.47 -32.42
N LEU A 480 -2.39 -19.59 -33.01
CA LEU A 480 -2.30 -18.18 -32.64
C LEU A 480 -3.62 -17.47 -33.00
N ILE A 481 -4.35 -16.99 -32.01
CA ILE A 481 -5.37 -15.96 -32.23
C ILE A 481 -4.64 -14.64 -32.52
N ASP A 482 -4.93 -14.06 -33.68
CA ASP A 482 -4.35 -12.84 -34.21
C ASP A 482 -4.52 -11.65 -33.25
N VAL A 483 -3.41 -11.19 -32.67
CA VAL A 483 -3.29 -10.02 -31.77
C VAL A 483 -3.89 -8.76 -32.40
N LYS A 484 -3.97 -8.70 -33.73
CA LYS A 484 -4.56 -7.59 -34.48
C LYS A 484 -6.09 -7.55 -34.35
N ALA A 485 -6.76 -8.70 -34.34
CA ALA A 485 -8.21 -8.80 -34.16
C ALA A 485 -8.63 -8.37 -32.74
N LYS A 486 -7.87 -8.78 -31.71
CA LYS A 486 -8.13 -8.39 -30.31
C LYS A 486 -8.06 -6.88 -30.10
N ARG A 487 -7.04 -6.21 -30.66
CA ARG A 487 -6.92 -4.74 -30.58
C ARG A 487 -8.06 -4.03 -31.31
N SER A 488 -8.54 -4.59 -32.42
CA SER A 488 -9.67 -4.03 -33.17
C SER A 488 -10.97 -4.07 -32.36
N TYR A 489 -11.26 -5.19 -31.68
CA TYR A 489 -12.45 -5.30 -30.83
C TYR A 489 -12.36 -4.42 -29.58
N GLN A 490 -11.20 -4.33 -28.94
CA GLN A 490 -10.99 -3.45 -27.78
C GLN A 490 -11.20 -1.97 -28.12
N ARG A 491 -10.75 -1.54 -29.31
CA ARG A 491 -10.95 -0.17 -29.78
C ARG A 491 -12.44 0.13 -30.04
N ARG A 492 -13.15 -0.79 -30.70
CA ARG A 492 -14.58 -0.65 -30.99
C ARG A 492 -15.43 -0.57 -29.71
N ILE A 493 -15.06 -1.33 -28.66
CA ILE A 493 -15.74 -1.28 -27.36
C ILE A 493 -15.56 0.09 -26.68
N LEU A 494 -14.39 0.71 -26.80
CA LEU A 494 -14.16 2.06 -26.28
C LEU A 494 -14.99 3.11 -27.02
N GLU A 495 -15.03 3.03 -28.36
CA GLU A 495 -15.83 3.92 -29.21
C GLU A 495 -17.34 3.78 -28.92
N LEU A 496 -17.84 2.56 -28.70
CA LEU A 496 -19.24 2.32 -28.34
C LEU A 496 -19.60 2.86 -26.94
N ARG A 497 -18.67 2.83 -25.98
CA ARG A 497 -18.91 3.42 -24.64
C ARG A 497 -19.02 4.93 -24.70
N GLU A 498 -18.21 5.58 -25.53
CA GLU A 498 -18.27 7.02 -25.76
C GLU A 498 -19.60 7.42 -26.44
N GLN A 499 -20.00 6.68 -27.48
CA GLN A 499 -21.29 6.90 -28.16
C GLN A 499 -22.51 6.64 -27.26
N LEU A 500 -22.43 5.65 -26.36
CA LEU A 500 -23.47 5.40 -25.35
C LEU A 500 -23.57 6.52 -24.31
N GLN A 501 -22.43 7.11 -23.91
CA GLN A 501 -22.43 8.26 -23.00
C GLN A 501 -23.02 9.51 -23.66
N GLU A 502 -22.69 9.78 -24.92
CA GLU A 502 -23.27 10.89 -25.68
C GLU A 502 -24.78 10.69 -25.92
N ALA A 503 -25.21 9.49 -26.34
CA ALA A 503 -26.62 9.19 -26.57
C ALA A 503 -27.48 9.28 -25.28
N ALA A 504 -26.89 8.99 -24.11
CA ALA A 504 -27.55 9.13 -22.81
C ALA A 504 -27.84 10.59 -22.42
N VAL A 505 -27.05 11.55 -22.94
CA VAL A 505 -27.24 12.99 -22.71
C VAL A 505 -28.39 13.55 -23.54
N TYR A 506 -28.64 13.01 -24.75
CA TYR A 506 -29.62 13.54 -25.70
C TYR A 506 -30.98 12.79 -25.75
N GLN A 507 -31.25 11.85 -24.83
CA GLN A 507 -32.52 11.09 -24.74
C GLN A 507 -32.95 10.34 -26.03
N HIS A 508 -31.99 9.87 -26.84
CA HIS A 508 -32.28 9.09 -28.05
C HIS A 508 -32.45 7.59 -27.75
N GLY A 509 -33.57 7.23 -27.11
CA GLY A 509 -33.79 5.89 -26.55
C GLY A 509 -33.70 4.70 -27.53
N GLN A 510 -33.97 4.88 -28.84
CA GLN A 510 -33.82 3.80 -29.83
C GLN A 510 -32.38 3.60 -30.30
N GLU A 511 -31.59 4.67 -30.42
CA GLU A 511 -30.17 4.59 -30.80
C GLU A 511 -29.33 4.05 -29.63
N THR A 512 -29.65 4.44 -28.39
CA THR A 512 -29.01 3.88 -27.19
C THR A 512 -29.20 2.36 -27.10
N ALA A 513 -30.39 1.85 -27.42
CA ALA A 513 -30.68 0.42 -27.37
C ALA A 513 -29.87 -0.38 -28.40
N ALA A 514 -29.73 0.12 -29.63
CA ALA A 514 -28.94 -0.52 -30.68
C ALA A 514 -27.43 -0.53 -30.36
N LEU A 515 -26.90 0.59 -29.84
CA LEU A 515 -25.51 0.69 -29.41
C LEU A 515 -25.20 -0.21 -28.21
N GLN A 516 -26.15 -0.35 -27.28
CA GLN A 516 -26.05 -1.23 -26.13
C GLN A 516 -26.02 -2.70 -26.56
N GLU A 517 -26.86 -3.09 -27.51
CA GLU A 517 -26.90 -4.45 -28.06
C GLU A 517 -25.60 -4.79 -28.82
N GLU A 518 -25.03 -3.86 -29.60
CA GLU A 518 -23.73 -4.06 -30.25
C GLU A 518 -22.60 -4.20 -29.22
N TYR A 519 -22.60 -3.38 -28.17
CA TYR A 519 -21.63 -3.45 -27.07
C TYR A 519 -21.69 -4.78 -26.33
N GLU A 520 -22.89 -5.24 -25.98
CA GLU A 520 -23.09 -6.51 -25.28
C GLU A 520 -22.72 -7.71 -26.15
N ASN A 521 -23.06 -7.70 -27.44
CA ASN A 521 -22.67 -8.74 -28.39
C ASN A 521 -21.14 -8.81 -28.58
N LEU A 522 -20.45 -7.67 -28.64
CA LEU A 522 -18.99 -7.65 -28.74
C LEU A 522 -18.32 -8.13 -27.45
N ILE A 523 -18.89 -7.81 -26.29
CA ILE A 523 -18.41 -8.33 -25.00
C ILE A 523 -18.68 -9.82 -24.87
N ASP A 524 -19.84 -10.31 -25.27
CA ASP A 524 -20.19 -11.74 -25.26
C ASP A 524 -19.30 -12.53 -26.24
N HIS A 525 -19.04 -11.99 -27.43
CA HIS A 525 -18.14 -12.59 -28.40
C HIS A 525 -16.69 -12.64 -27.89
N LEU A 526 -16.21 -11.56 -27.26
CA LEU A 526 -14.90 -11.56 -26.57
C LEU A 526 -14.88 -12.53 -25.39
N SER A 527 -15.95 -12.61 -24.61
CA SER A 527 -16.12 -13.51 -23.46
C SER A 527 -16.10 -14.98 -23.89
N LYS A 528 -16.80 -15.33 -24.97
CA LYS A 528 -16.81 -16.68 -25.57
C LYS A 528 -15.46 -17.05 -26.21
N ALA A 529 -14.78 -16.10 -26.84
CA ALA A 529 -13.47 -16.33 -27.46
C ALA A 529 -12.30 -16.32 -26.47
N THR A 530 -12.43 -15.65 -25.32
CA THR A 530 -11.34 -15.54 -24.32
C THR A 530 -11.58 -16.34 -23.03
N GLY A 531 -12.80 -16.86 -22.84
CA GLY A 531 -13.24 -17.47 -21.59
C GLY A 531 -13.34 -16.43 -20.46
N ILE A 532 -14.33 -16.60 -19.58
CA ILE A 532 -14.45 -15.79 -18.35
C ILE A 532 -13.18 -16.01 -17.52
N GLY A 533 -12.27 -15.03 -17.56
CA GLY A 533 -10.96 -15.08 -16.89
C GLY A 533 -9.75 -15.38 -17.77
N GLY A 534 -9.87 -15.42 -19.10
CA GLY A 534 -8.69 -15.32 -19.97
C GLY A 534 -7.69 -16.49 -19.92
N ARG A 535 -8.07 -17.72 -19.52
CA ARG A 535 -7.20 -18.90 -19.65
C ARG A 535 -7.94 -20.21 -19.93
N THR A 536 -7.47 -20.85 -21.00
CA THR A 536 -7.57 -22.26 -21.41
C THR A 536 -7.22 -23.20 -20.24
N ARG A 537 -8.21 -23.58 -19.43
CA ARG A 537 -8.11 -24.69 -18.46
C ARG A 537 -8.21 -25.97 -19.30
N VAL A 538 -7.15 -26.72 -19.59
CA VAL A 538 -6.67 -27.83 -18.75
C VAL A 538 -5.14 -28.04 -18.86
N ALA A 539 -4.47 -27.58 -19.92
CA ALA A 539 -3.01 -27.79 -20.10
C ALA A 539 -2.13 -26.81 -19.28
N ALA A 540 -2.60 -25.58 -19.06
CA ALA A 540 -1.84 -24.53 -18.38
C ALA A 540 -1.55 -24.83 -16.89
N ALA A 541 -2.40 -25.60 -16.22
CA ALA A 541 -2.21 -25.95 -14.80
C ALA A 541 -1.03 -26.92 -14.59
N GLY A 542 -0.73 -27.79 -15.56
CA GLY A 542 0.43 -28.68 -15.50
C GLY A 542 1.74 -27.94 -15.71
N ILE A 543 1.80 -27.08 -16.75
CA ILE A 543 2.98 -26.28 -17.08
C ILE A 543 3.29 -25.28 -15.96
N GLU A 544 2.28 -24.67 -15.35
CA GLU A 544 2.49 -23.69 -14.28
C GLU A 544 3.03 -24.34 -12.98
N LYS A 545 2.60 -25.56 -12.67
CA LYS A 545 3.18 -26.37 -11.58
C LYS A 545 4.63 -26.73 -11.85
N VAL A 546 4.93 -27.17 -13.09
CA VAL A 546 6.30 -27.50 -13.51
C VAL A 546 7.20 -26.26 -13.47
N ARG A 547 6.72 -25.12 -13.99
CA ARG A 547 7.40 -23.82 -13.96
C ARG A 547 7.75 -23.40 -12.54
N THR A 548 6.79 -23.48 -11.63
CA THR A 548 6.97 -23.08 -10.23
C THR A 548 7.98 -23.98 -9.53
N ALA A 549 7.89 -25.30 -9.74
CA ALA A 549 8.83 -26.27 -9.18
C ALA A 549 10.26 -26.08 -9.71
N VAL A 550 10.44 -25.86 -11.01
CA VAL A 550 11.76 -25.59 -11.63
C VAL A 550 12.32 -24.26 -11.13
N THR A 551 11.50 -23.21 -11.07
CA THR A 551 11.89 -21.89 -10.56
C THR A 551 12.37 -21.97 -9.11
N TRP A 552 11.63 -22.68 -8.26
CA TRP A 552 11.99 -22.87 -6.86
C TRP A 552 13.30 -23.68 -6.72
N ARG A 553 13.46 -24.79 -7.44
CA ARG A 553 14.68 -25.63 -7.39
C ARG A 553 15.95 -24.85 -7.78
N ILE A 554 15.87 -24.06 -8.86
CA ILE A 554 17.01 -23.25 -9.33
C ILE A 554 17.33 -22.16 -8.30
N ARG A 555 16.33 -21.44 -7.78
CA ARG A 555 16.54 -20.38 -6.78
C ARG A 555 17.07 -20.93 -5.44
N ASP A 556 16.56 -22.07 -4.97
CA ASP A 556 17.06 -22.75 -3.78
C ASP A 556 18.51 -23.22 -3.95
N ALA A 557 18.87 -23.74 -5.13
CA ALA A 557 20.25 -24.12 -5.43
C ALA A 557 21.18 -22.90 -5.50
N ILE A 558 20.78 -21.80 -6.15
CA ILE A 558 21.55 -20.55 -6.18
C ILE A 558 21.74 -20.02 -4.75
N LYS A 559 20.69 -20.01 -3.92
CA LYS A 559 20.78 -19.60 -2.51
C LYS A 559 21.85 -20.40 -1.75
N LYS A 560 21.85 -21.72 -1.89
CA LYS A 560 22.83 -22.61 -1.22
C LYS A 560 24.24 -22.46 -1.79
N ILE A 561 24.37 -22.19 -3.10
CA ILE A 561 25.65 -21.81 -3.69
C ILE A 561 26.11 -20.46 -3.13
N SER A 562 25.23 -19.49 -2.93
CA SER A 562 25.56 -18.18 -2.34
C SER A 562 26.10 -18.30 -0.91
N GLU A 563 25.57 -19.25 -0.11
CA GLU A 563 26.05 -19.53 1.25
C GLU A 563 27.49 -20.07 1.26
N LEU A 564 27.84 -20.93 0.29
CA LEU A 564 29.16 -21.58 0.23
C LEU A 564 30.18 -20.79 -0.59
N HIS A 565 29.73 -20.18 -1.69
CA HIS A 565 30.52 -19.47 -2.70
C HIS A 565 29.83 -18.17 -3.16
N PRO A 566 29.84 -17.10 -2.33
CA PRO A 566 29.10 -15.86 -2.59
C PRO A 566 29.37 -15.18 -3.95
N PRO A 567 30.61 -15.16 -4.49
CA PRO A 567 30.85 -14.61 -5.84
C PRO A 567 30.13 -15.37 -6.96
N LEU A 568 30.01 -16.69 -6.83
CA LEU A 568 29.33 -17.54 -7.79
C LEU A 568 27.81 -17.38 -7.66
N GLY A 569 27.32 -17.29 -6.42
CA GLY A 569 25.93 -17.02 -6.12
C GLY A 569 25.42 -15.73 -6.79
N ARG A 570 26.14 -14.61 -6.58
CA ARG A 570 25.82 -13.32 -7.22
C ARG A 570 25.83 -13.37 -8.74
N HIS A 571 26.83 -14.05 -9.31
CA HIS A 571 26.93 -14.23 -10.76
C HIS A 571 25.72 -14.99 -11.32
N LEU A 572 25.36 -16.13 -10.71
CA LEU A 572 24.23 -16.93 -11.15
C LEU A 572 22.90 -16.20 -10.94
N GLU A 573 22.74 -15.45 -9.84
CA GLU A 573 21.53 -14.69 -9.56
C GLU A 573 21.29 -13.55 -10.58
N ALA A 574 22.36 -12.86 -10.98
CA ALA A 574 22.28 -11.83 -12.02
C ALA A 574 22.01 -12.45 -13.41
N SER A 575 22.65 -13.59 -13.70
CA SER A 575 22.72 -14.18 -15.04
C SER A 575 21.63 -15.18 -15.36
N VAL A 576 21.00 -15.82 -14.37
CA VAL A 576 19.96 -16.84 -14.58
C VAL A 576 18.56 -16.23 -14.50
N LYS A 577 17.81 -16.31 -15.59
CA LYS A 577 16.39 -15.95 -15.64
C LYS A 577 15.53 -17.21 -15.63
N THR A 578 14.53 -17.24 -14.74
CA THR A 578 13.60 -18.36 -14.59
C THR A 578 12.18 -17.96 -15.02
N GLY A 579 11.45 -18.89 -15.62
CA GLY A 579 10.12 -18.67 -16.19
C GLY A 579 9.59 -19.93 -16.86
N ILE A 580 8.58 -19.81 -17.72
CA ILE A 580 8.17 -20.92 -18.62
C ILE A 580 9.37 -21.35 -19.48
N VAL A 581 10.21 -20.37 -19.83
CA VAL A 581 11.52 -20.53 -20.45
C VAL A 581 12.56 -20.02 -19.48
N CYS A 582 13.55 -20.85 -19.18
CA CYS A 582 14.73 -20.50 -18.38
C CYS A 582 15.92 -20.21 -19.30
N ARG A 583 16.82 -19.31 -18.88
CA ARG A 583 18.02 -18.95 -19.64
C ARG A 583 19.15 -18.51 -18.71
N TYR A 584 20.39 -18.81 -19.10
CA TYR A 584 21.59 -18.22 -18.54
C TYR A 584 22.16 -17.18 -19.52
N SER A 585 22.21 -15.92 -19.13
CA SER A 585 22.68 -14.77 -19.93
C SER A 585 23.57 -13.88 -19.05
N PRO A 586 24.89 -14.16 -18.98
CA PRO A 586 25.81 -13.39 -18.15
C PRO A 586 26.18 -12.06 -18.80
N GLU A 587 26.36 -11.02 -17.96
CA GLU A 587 26.82 -9.69 -18.43
C GLU A 587 28.25 -9.74 -18.99
N VAL A 588 29.07 -10.64 -18.49
CA VAL A 588 30.42 -10.94 -18.99
C VAL A 588 30.48 -12.42 -19.36
N PRO A 589 30.89 -12.78 -20.59
CA PRO A 589 31.03 -14.17 -21.00
C PRO A 589 31.95 -14.93 -20.04
N ALA A 590 31.42 -16.00 -19.43
CA ALA A 590 32.18 -16.89 -18.57
C ALA A 590 32.28 -18.25 -19.24
N GLU A 591 33.50 -18.72 -19.51
CA GLU A 591 33.73 -20.09 -19.97
C GLU A 591 33.62 -21.04 -18.78
N TRP A 592 32.76 -22.05 -18.89
CA TRP A 592 32.50 -23.04 -17.85
C TRP A 592 33.05 -24.41 -18.25
N ILE A 593 33.77 -25.05 -17.33
CA ILE A 593 34.08 -26.48 -17.41
C ILE A 593 32.95 -27.23 -16.69
N LEU A 594 32.16 -28.03 -17.41
CA LEU A 594 30.95 -28.71 -16.93
C LEU A 594 31.11 -30.22 -16.83
#